data_AF-A0A9P8T7Q4-F1
#
_entry.id   AF-A0A9P8T7Q4-F1
#
_cell.length_a   1.000
_cell.length_b   1.000
_cell.length_c   1.000
_cell.angle_alpha   90.00
_cell.angle_beta   90.00
_cell.angle_gamma   90.00
#
_symmetry.space_group_name_H-M   'P 1'
#
loop_
_entity.id
_entity.type
_entity.pdbx_description
1 polymer ?
#
loop_
_entity_poly.entity_id
_entity_poly.type
_entity_poly.pdbx_seq_one_letter_code
_entity_poly.pdbx_strand_id
1 'polypeptide(L)'
;MLPSQAEVASFPQQEGVFDYLPYIDPEPSNDVLAVVDDLIQEELMKFNLNQLHPKLANDPSCIGDEDRSLPVTEDGVGGISLSNYSNLLNEQNELDIKKMKTALSYSQLRYRTLVLNTQENAQETNKNKWMVHLDNLKQHQDALERTIERKKRQREQVNGERKRQCTQFEPLNDYLKTRWSEKLEELVDIGVEAALHEAEN
;
A
#
# COMPACT_ATOMS: atom_id res chain seq x y z
N MET A 1 6.09 -48.38 5.43
CA MET A 1 7.26 -47.49 5.58
C MET A 1 6.77 -46.18 6.18
N LEU A 2 6.93 -46.00 7.48
CA LEU A 2 6.97 -44.70 8.18
C LEU A 2 8.45 -44.30 8.30
N PRO A 3 8.80 -43.07 8.72
CA PRO A 3 8.26 -41.75 8.41
C PRO A 3 9.38 -40.79 7.91
N SER A 4 9.06 -39.64 7.33
CA SER A 4 10.00 -38.51 7.25
C SER A 4 9.33 -37.27 7.80
N GLN A 5 9.37 -37.14 9.12
CA GLN A 5 9.09 -35.90 9.81
C GLN A 5 10.22 -34.93 9.47
N ALA A 6 9.95 -33.95 8.60
CA ALA A 6 10.75 -32.73 8.60
C ALA A 6 10.33 -31.96 9.85
N GLU A 7 11.16 -32.02 10.87
CA GLU A 7 11.12 -31.10 12.01
C GLU A 7 11.21 -29.68 11.47
N VAL A 8 10.06 -29.04 11.33
CA VAL A 8 9.98 -27.58 11.28
C VAL A 8 10.42 -27.12 12.66
N ALA A 9 11.67 -26.71 12.79
CA ALA A 9 12.15 -25.98 13.94
C ALA A 9 11.27 -24.74 14.09
N SER A 10 10.21 -24.85 14.89
CA SER A 10 9.47 -23.72 15.40
C SER A 10 10.43 -22.98 16.32
N PHE A 11 11.14 -22.01 15.77
CA PHE A 11 11.68 -20.95 16.59
C PHE A 11 10.48 -20.41 17.39
N PRO A 12 10.52 -20.42 18.73
CA PRO A 12 9.52 -19.69 19.48
C PRO A 12 9.66 -18.25 19.00
N GLN A 13 8.66 -17.78 18.25
CA GLN A 13 8.43 -16.35 18.16
C GLN A 13 8.18 -15.95 19.61
N GLN A 14 9.22 -15.46 20.28
CA GLN A 14 9.01 -14.50 21.34
C GLN A 14 8.22 -13.40 20.63
N GLU A 15 6.90 -13.49 20.71
CA GLU A 15 6.02 -12.37 20.49
C GLU A 15 6.49 -11.36 21.53
N GLY A 16 7.47 -10.55 21.14
CA GLY A 16 7.80 -9.34 21.84
C GLY A 16 6.49 -8.58 21.87
N VAL A 17 5.85 -8.58 23.04
CA VAL A 17 4.66 -7.78 23.28
C VAL A 17 5.13 -6.35 23.18
N PHE A 18 5.06 -5.79 21.97
CA PHE A 18 5.30 -4.38 21.72
C PHE A 18 4.13 -3.62 22.33
N ASP A 19 4.26 -3.27 23.61
CA ASP A 19 3.26 -2.55 24.37
C ASP A 19 3.47 -1.03 24.15
N TYR A 20 3.14 -0.59 22.94
CA TYR A 20 2.96 0.83 22.64
C TYR A 20 1.47 1.10 22.54
N LEU A 21 0.96 2.09 23.29
CA LEU A 21 -0.46 2.40 23.38
C LEU A 21 -0.72 3.77 22.74
N PRO A 22 -1.05 3.84 21.44
CA PRO A 22 -1.11 5.11 20.69
C PRO A 22 -2.18 6.09 21.19
N TYR A 23 -3.12 5.63 22.02
CA TYR A 23 -4.21 6.44 22.54
C TYR A 23 -3.94 7.00 23.94
N ILE A 24 -2.93 6.48 24.64
CA ILE A 24 -2.60 6.86 26.02
C ILE A 24 -1.25 7.55 26.06
N ASP A 25 -0.29 7.03 25.29
CA ASP A 25 1.05 7.56 25.26
C ASP A 25 1.07 8.90 24.51
N PRO A 26 1.66 9.96 25.10
CA PRO A 26 1.79 11.24 24.41
C PRO A 26 2.63 11.05 23.14
N GLU A 27 2.29 11.79 22.08
CA GLU A 27 3.11 11.81 20.87
C GLU A 27 4.55 12.21 21.26
N PRO A 28 5.57 11.40 20.89
CA PRO A 28 6.94 11.70 21.26
C PRO A 28 7.38 13.01 20.62
N SER A 29 8.19 13.79 21.34
CA SER A 29 8.79 15.02 20.80
C SER A 29 9.69 14.68 19.60
N ASN A 30 9.81 15.62 18.65
CA ASN A 30 10.63 15.46 17.46
C ASN A 30 12.11 15.17 17.80
N ASP A 31 12.59 15.70 18.94
CA ASP A 31 13.95 15.43 19.42
C ASP A 31 14.13 13.95 19.82
N VAL A 32 13.10 13.34 20.41
CA VAL A 32 13.13 11.91 20.77
C VAL A 32 13.08 11.04 19.52
N LEU A 33 12.32 11.46 18.50
CA LEU A 33 12.26 10.76 17.22
C LEU A 33 13.61 10.76 16.50
N ALA A 34 14.34 11.88 16.52
CA ALA A 34 15.68 11.94 15.94
C ALA A 34 16.66 10.98 16.63
N VAL A 35 16.66 10.95 17.97
CA VAL A 35 17.51 10.02 18.75
C VAL A 35 17.14 8.56 18.49
N VAL A 36 15.85 8.25 18.38
CA VAL A 36 15.39 6.90 18.08
C VAL A 36 15.79 6.49 16.66
N ASP A 37 15.71 7.39 15.68
CA ASP A 37 16.13 7.10 14.31
C ASP A 37 17.65 6.85 14.23
N ASP A 38 18.46 7.64 14.94
CA ASP A 38 19.90 7.42 15.05
C ASP A 38 20.21 6.02 15.65
N LEU A 39 19.52 5.62 16.72
CA LEU A 39 19.64 4.28 17.32
C LEU A 39 19.21 3.16 16.37
N ILE A 40 18.12 3.37 15.62
CA ILE A 40 17.67 2.42 14.59
C ILE A 40 18.75 2.28 13.51
N GLN A 41 19.33 3.38 13.06
CA GLN A 41 20.39 3.37 12.06
C GLN A 41 21.64 2.64 12.58
N GLU A 42 22.05 2.87 13.83
CA GLU A 42 23.17 2.15 14.46
C GLU A 42 22.93 0.64 14.51
N GLU A 43 21.71 0.20 14.85
CA GLU A 43 21.35 -1.22 14.82
C GLU A 43 21.28 -1.77 13.39
N LEU A 44 20.75 -1.01 12.43
CA LEU A 44 20.70 -1.40 11.03
C LEU A 44 22.10 -1.57 10.41
N MET A 45 23.10 -0.79 10.84
CA MET A 45 24.49 -0.99 10.39
C MET A 45 25.07 -2.34 10.80
N LYS A 46 24.53 -2.99 11.85
CA LYS A 46 24.96 -4.31 12.30
C LYS A 46 24.35 -5.44 11.46
N PHE A 47 23.29 -5.16 10.69
CA PHE A 47 22.62 -6.14 9.84
C PHE A 47 23.00 -5.97 8.38
N ASN A 48 23.13 -7.10 7.67
CA ASN A 48 23.37 -7.09 6.23
C ASN A 48 22.09 -6.68 5.47
N LEU A 49 21.94 -5.38 5.21
CA LEU A 49 20.83 -4.80 4.43
C LEU A 49 20.72 -5.37 2.99
N ASN A 50 21.79 -5.99 2.49
CA ASN A 50 21.83 -6.63 1.17
C ASN A 50 21.19 -8.04 1.15
N GLN A 51 20.93 -8.63 2.31
CA GLN A 51 20.27 -9.92 2.39
C GLN A 51 18.75 -9.71 2.40
N LEU A 52 18.13 -9.92 1.25
CA LEU A 52 16.67 -9.87 1.11
C LEU A 52 16.04 -10.87 2.09
N HIS A 53 15.01 -10.44 2.82
CA HIS A 53 14.26 -11.32 3.71
C HIS A 53 13.72 -12.52 2.92
N PRO A 54 13.79 -13.76 3.42
CA PRO A 54 13.43 -14.96 2.65
C PRO A 54 11.97 -15.01 2.17
N LYS A 55 11.05 -14.24 2.78
CA LYS A 55 9.67 -14.06 2.27
C LYS A 55 9.55 -13.08 1.08
N LEU A 56 10.59 -12.29 0.82
CA LEU A 56 10.74 -11.42 -0.33
C LEU A 56 11.67 -12.01 -1.39
N ALA A 57 12.33 -13.14 -1.11
CA ALA A 57 13.12 -13.86 -2.10
C ALA A 57 12.17 -14.20 -3.27
N ASN A 58 12.33 -13.42 -4.34
CA ASN A 58 11.45 -13.33 -5.48
C ASN A 58 10.90 -14.70 -5.84
N ASP A 59 9.59 -14.88 -5.69
CA ASP A 59 8.87 -15.92 -6.41
C ASP A 59 8.96 -15.49 -7.89
N PRO A 60 9.85 -16.08 -8.72
CA PRO A 60 9.92 -15.71 -10.12
C PRO A 60 8.72 -16.27 -10.89
N SER A 61 7.78 -16.91 -10.20
CA SER A 61 6.57 -17.54 -10.73
C SER A 61 5.52 -16.55 -11.23
N CYS A 62 5.72 -15.25 -11.07
CA CYS A 62 5.00 -14.23 -11.85
C CYS A 62 5.62 -14.07 -13.26
N ILE A 63 5.82 -15.19 -13.97
CA ILE A 63 6.17 -15.21 -15.40
C ILE A 63 4.90 -14.85 -16.19
N GLY A 64 4.60 -13.55 -16.20
CA GLY A 64 3.58 -12.92 -17.04
C GLY A 64 3.92 -11.49 -17.45
N ASP A 65 5.01 -10.93 -16.93
CA ASP A 65 5.36 -9.51 -17.10
C ASP A 65 6.61 -9.24 -17.95
N GLU A 66 7.29 -10.26 -18.50
CA GLU A 66 8.42 -10.02 -19.42
C GLU A 66 7.99 -9.45 -20.79
N ASP A 67 6.71 -9.58 -21.17
CA ASP A 67 6.17 -8.99 -22.42
C ASP A 67 5.44 -7.64 -22.21
N ARG A 68 5.45 -7.08 -20.99
CA ARG A 68 4.75 -5.81 -20.66
C ARG A 68 5.66 -4.64 -20.35
N SER A 69 6.98 -4.78 -20.53
CA SER A 69 7.84 -3.60 -20.67
C SER A 69 7.57 -2.96 -22.04
N LEU A 70 6.50 -2.18 -22.13
CA LEU A 70 6.27 -1.34 -23.30
C LEU A 70 7.50 -0.45 -23.42
N PRO A 71 8.25 -0.48 -24.54
CA PRO A 71 9.39 0.41 -24.71
C PRO A 71 8.86 1.82 -24.60
N VAL A 72 9.26 2.52 -23.53
CA VAL A 72 9.01 3.95 -23.37
C VAL A 72 10.01 4.63 -24.29
N THR A 73 9.63 4.80 -25.54
CA THR A 73 10.31 5.71 -26.48
C THR A 73 10.11 7.15 -26.02
N GLU A 74 10.97 8.07 -26.45
CA GLU A 74 10.87 9.51 -26.14
C GLU A 74 9.50 10.12 -26.52
N ASP A 75 8.76 9.48 -27.44
CA ASP A 75 7.41 9.86 -27.87
C ASP A 75 6.26 9.23 -27.05
N GLY A 76 6.56 8.49 -25.98
CA GLY A 76 5.58 7.93 -25.04
C GLY A 76 5.50 6.40 -25.00
N VAL A 77 4.59 5.92 -24.15
CA VAL A 77 4.34 4.49 -23.85
C VAL A 77 3.98 3.74 -25.14
N GLY A 78 4.79 2.74 -25.49
CA GLY A 78 4.69 1.92 -26.71
C GLY A 78 3.27 1.71 -27.22
N GLY A 79 2.95 2.43 -28.30
CA GLY A 79 1.71 2.33 -29.04
C GLY A 79 2.00 2.39 -30.54
N ILE A 80 1.04 1.93 -31.36
CA ILE A 80 1.15 2.03 -32.82
C ILE A 80 1.18 3.53 -33.17
N SER A 81 2.34 4.03 -33.58
CA SER A 81 2.50 5.44 -33.95
C SER A 81 1.65 5.74 -35.18
N LEU A 82 0.61 6.56 -35.00
CA LEU A 82 -0.31 6.98 -36.06
C LEU A 82 0.33 8.00 -37.01
N SER A 83 1.50 8.53 -36.68
CA SER A 83 2.27 9.45 -37.54
C SER A 83 2.60 8.81 -38.89
N ASN A 84 2.80 7.48 -38.93
CA ASN A 84 3.06 6.72 -40.15
C ASN A 84 1.88 6.70 -41.15
N TYR A 85 0.66 6.98 -40.68
CA TYR A 85 -0.53 7.09 -41.52
C TYR A 85 -0.94 8.54 -41.80
N SER A 86 -0.35 9.50 -41.06
CA SER A 86 -0.57 10.93 -41.26
C SER A 86 0.51 11.59 -42.13
N ASN A 87 1.74 11.06 -42.11
CA ASN A 87 2.84 11.54 -42.94
C ASN A 87 2.97 10.68 -44.20
N LEU A 88 2.59 11.27 -45.34
CA LEU A 88 2.61 10.62 -46.65
C LEU A 88 3.97 10.74 -47.36
N LEU A 89 4.91 11.45 -46.74
CA LEU A 89 6.23 11.71 -47.29
C LEU A 89 7.25 10.73 -46.71
N ASN A 90 8.25 10.39 -47.52
CA ASN A 90 9.43 9.65 -47.08
C ASN A 90 10.47 10.59 -46.46
N GLU A 91 11.53 10.03 -45.88
CA GLU A 91 12.63 10.78 -45.25
C GLU A 91 13.30 11.78 -46.21
N GLN A 92 13.20 11.52 -47.52
CA GLN A 92 13.70 12.37 -48.61
C GLN A 92 12.66 13.40 -49.10
N ASN A 93 11.55 13.57 -48.39
CA ASN A 93 10.45 14.48 -48.71
C ASN A 93 9.72 14.18 -50.05
N GLU A 94 9.84 12.94 -50.52
CA GLU A 94 9.14 12.43 -51.70
C GLU A 94 7.86 11.68 -51.32
N LEU A 95 6.86 11.68 -52.21
CA LEU A 95 5.58 11.03 -51.98
C LEU A 95 5.73 9.49 -51.95
N ASP A 96 5.42 8.88 -50.80
CA ASP A 96 5.35 7.42 -50.71
C ASP A 96 4.00 6.91 -51.22
N ILE A 97 4.01 6.37 -52.43
CA ILE A 97 2.83 5.80 -53.08
C ILE A 97 2.20 4.68 -52.23
N LYS A 98 2.99 3.92 -51.46
CA LYS A 98 2.47 2.83 -50.62
C LYS A 98 1.72 3.39 -49.41
N LYS A 99 2.31 4.34 -48.67
CA LYS A 99 1.64 5.01 -47.54
C LYS A 99 0.40 5.77 -47.99
N MET A 100 0.44 6.42 -49.15
CA MET A 100 -0.73 7.09 -49.71
C MET A 100 -1.87 6.11 -50.01
N LYS A 101 -1.57 4.95 -50.61
CA LYS A 101 -2.57 3.91 -50.89
C LYS A 101 -3.15 3.32 -49.60
N THR A 102 -2.33 3.07 -48.58
CA THR A 102 -2.82 2.57 -47.29
C THR A 102 -3.69 3.61 -46.60
N ALA A 103 -3.26 4.86 -46.50
CA ALA A 103 -4.04 5.96 -45.93
C ALA A 103 -5.40 6.15 -46.65
N LEU A 104 -5.41 6.06 -47.98
CA LEU A 104 -6.65 6.08 -48.77
C LEU A 104 -7.56 4.89 -48.47
N SER A 105 -7.01 3.68 -48.37
CA SER A 105 -7.81 2.49 -48.05
C SER A 105 -8.46 2.59 -46.67
N TYR A 106 -7.72 3.09 -45.66
CA TYR A 106 -8.23 3.32 -44.32
C TYR A 106 -9.27 4.44 -44.27
N SER A 107 -9.08 5.53 -45.02
CA SER A 107 -10.07 6.61 -45.07
C SER A 107 -11.38 6.18 -45.74
N GLN A 108 -11.29 5.38 -46.81
CA GLN A 108 -12.47 4.78 -47.45
C GLN A 108 -13.19 3.80 -46.51
N LEU A 109 -12.44 2.94 -45.81
CA LEU A 109 -13.02 2.03 -44.83
C LEU A 109 -13.72 2.80 -43.70
N ARG A 110 -13.05 3.81 -43.13
CA ARG A 110 -13.61 4.68 -42.10
C ARG A 110 -14.90 5.35 -42.57
N TYR A 111 -14.91 5.88 -43.80
CA TYR A 111 -16.10 6.49 -44.39
C TYR A 111 -17.26 5.49 -44.46
N ARG A 112 -17.01 4.28 -44.99
CA ARG A 112 -18.03 3.22 -45.06
C ARG A 112 -18.54 2.83 -43.67
N THR A 113 -17.66 2.68 -42.69
CA THR A 113 -18.04 2.39 -41.30
C THR A 113 -18.87 3.51 -40.69
N LEU A 114 -18.54 4.78 -40.96
CA LEU A 114 -19.33 5.93 -40.50
C LEU A 114 -20.72 5.93 -41.13
N VAL A 115 -20.83 5.70 -42.44
CA VAL A 115 -22.12 5.61 -43.14
C VAL A 115 -22.99 4.49 -42.56
N LEU A 116 -22.41 3.31 -42.32
CA LEU A 116 -23.12 2.21 -41.65
C LEU A 116 -23.56 2.58 -40.24
N ASN A 117 -22.72 3.27 -39.47
CA ASN A 117 -23.06 3.75 -38.14
C ASN A 117 -24.11 4.86 -38.13
N THR A 118 -24.28 5.61 -39.21
CA THR A 118 -25.34 6.63 -39.35
C THR A 118 -26.69 6.07 -39.75
N GLN A 119 -26.78 4.77 -40.10
CA GLN A 119 -28.07 4.13 -40.32
C GLN A 119 -28.87 4.12 -39.01
N GLU A 120 -30.16 4.43 -39.08
CA GLU A 120 -31.05 4.60 -37.91
C GLU A 120 -30.98 3.41 -36.95
N ASN A 121 -31.08 2.18 -37.48
CA ASN A 121 -30.95 0.95 -36.69
C ASN A 121 -29.59 0.81 -36.00
N ALA A 122 -28.50 1.22 -36.67
CA ALA A 122 -27.16 1.17 -36.09
C ALA A 122 -27.00 2.23 -34.99
N GLN A 123 -27.59 3.43 -35.17
CA GLN A 123 -27.56 4.48 -34.16
C GLN A 123 -28.30 4.08 -32.88
N GLU A 124 -29.50 3.50 -33.01
CA GLU A 124 -30.28 3.04 -31.85
C GLU A 124 -29.57 1.90 -31.11
N THR A 125 -29.05 0.90 -31.82
CA THR A 125 -28.31 -0.21 -31.20
C THR A 125 -27.02 0.28 -30.52
N ASN A 126 -26.29 1.22 -31.12
CA ASN A 126 -25.10 1.81 -30.52
C ASN A 126 -25.44 2.65 -29.29
N LYS A 127 -26.51 3.44 -29.33
CA LYS A 127 -27.00 4.19 -28.17
C LYS A 127 -27.38 3.25 -27.03
N ASN A 128 -28.09 2.16 -27.33
CA ASN A 128 -28.47 1.15 -26.34
C ASN A 128 -27.23 0.48 -25.72
N LYS A 129 -26.25 0.07 -26.54
CA LYS A 129 -24.98 -0.47 -26.04
C LYS A 129 -24.27 0.54 -25.14
N TRP A 130 -24.20 1.80 -25.54
CA TRP A 130 -23.59 2.86 -24.74
C TRP A 130 -24.30 3.04 -23.39
N MET A 131 -25.64 3.04 -23.38
CA MET A 131 -26.42 3.10 -22.14
C MET A 131 -26.16 1.90 -21.23
N VAL A 132 -26.09 0.68 -21.78
CA VAL A 132 -25.75 -0.54 -21.01
C VAL A 132 -24.34 -0.46 -20.43
N HIS A 133 -23.36 0.00 -21.21
CA HIS A 133 -22.00 0.19 -20.71
C HIS A 133 -21.93 1.24 -19.62
N LEU A 134 -22.67 2.34 -19.76
CA LEU A 134 -22.76 3.38 -18.75
C LEU A 134 -23.40 2.84 -17.46
N ASP A 135 -24.45 2.03 -17.57
CA ASP A 135 -25.10 1.40 -16.42
C ASP A 135 -24.14 0.41 -15.72
N ASN A 136 -23.46 -0.45 -16.47
CA ASN A 136 -22.45 -1.35 -15.92
C ASN A 136 -21.33 -0.58 -15.19
N LEU A 137 -20.87 0.53 -15.76
CA LEU A 137 -19.87 1.38 -15.13
C LEU A 137 -20.37 1.94 -13.79
N LYS A 138 -21.62 2.40 -13.73
CA LYS A 138 -22.26 2.85 -12.49
C LYS A 138 -22.38 1.72 -11.47
N GLN A 139 -22.78 0.53 -11.90
CA GLN A 139 -22.85 -0.64 -11.00
C GLN A 139 -21.48 -0.98 -10.40
N HIS A 140 -20.40 -0.90 -11.20
CA HIS A 140 -19.04 -1.09 -10.71
C HIS A 140 -18.63 0.00 -9.72
N GLN A 141 -18.96 1.26 -10.01
CA GLN A 141 -18.70 2.38 -9.11
C GLN A 141 -19.42 2.16 -7.76
N ASP A 142 -20.71 1.87 -7.79
CA ASP A 142 -21.50 1.59 -6.58
C ASP A 142 -20.95 0.40 -5.79
N ALA A 143 -20.50 -0.65 -6.47
CA ALA A 143 -19.88 -1.80 -5.83
C ALA A 143 -18.58 -1.41 -5.11
N LEU A 144 -17.72 -0.61 -5.75
CA LEU A 144 -16.49 -0.10 -5.14
C LEU A 144 -16.79 0.80 -3.95
N GLU A 145 -17.73 1.73 -4.08
CA GLU A 145 -18.17 2.61 -2.98
C GLU A 145 -18.67 1.80 -1.78
N ARG A 146 -19.50 0.77 -2.00
CA ARG A 146 -19.94 -0.15 -0.93
C ARG A 146 -18.78 -0.89 -0.27
N THR A 147 -17.76 -1.29 -1.02
CA THR A 147 -16.58 -1.94 -0.44
C THR A 147 -15.74 -0.97 0.39
N ILE A 148 -15.57 0.26 -0.05
CA ILE A 148 -14.87 1.33 0.68
C ILE A 148 -15.62 1.62 1.98
N GLU A 149 -16.93 1.82 1.92
CA GLU A 149 -17.81 2.06 3.07
C GLU A 149 -17.70 0.92 4.10
N ARG A 150 -17.75 -0.33 3.63
CA ARG A 150 -17.56 -1.51 4.49
C ARG A 150 -16.20 -1.52 5.16
N LYS A 151 -15.13 -1.23 4.42
CA LYS A 151 -13.77 -1.18 4.95
C LYS A 151 -13.57 -0.04 5.94
N LYS A 152 -14.19 1.13 5.70
CA LYS A 152 -14.22 2.25 6.65
C LYS A 152 -14.88 1.85 7.97
N ARG A 153 -16.06 1.21 7.92
CA ARG A 153 -16.75 0.72 9.12
C ARG A 153 -15.94 -0.35 9.87
N GLN A 154 -15.32 -1.28 9.16
CA GLN A 154 -14.42 -2.28 9.77
C GLN A 154 -13.24 -1.61 10.47
N ARG A 155 -12.61 -0.63 9.83
CA ARG A 155 -11.52 0.14 10.43
C ARG A 155 -12.00 0.90 11.67
N GLU A 156 -13.14 1.57 11.60
CA GLU A 156 -13.72 2.31 12.73
C GLU A 156 -14.09 1.39 13.90
N GLN A 157 -14.63 0.21 13.62
CA GLN A 157 -14.90 -0.80 14.65
C GLN A 157 -13.61 -1.24 15.35
N VAL A 158 -12.60 -1.68 14.59
CA VAL A 158 -11.30 -2.09 15.15
C VAL A 158 -10.68 -0.94 15.94
N ASN A 159 -10.80 0.28 15.43
CA ASN A 159 -10.24 1.44 16.10
C ASN A 159 -10.98 1.81 17.39
N GLY A 160 -12.31 1.68 17.39
CA GLY A 160 -13.15 1.86 18.57
C GLY A 160 -12.87 0.80 19.63
N GLU A 161 -12.68 -0.46 19.23
CA GLU A 161 -12.28 -1.56 20.13
C GLU A 161 -10.89 -1.29 20.74
N ARG A 162 -9.89 -0.91 19.94
CA ARG A 162 -8.55 -0.53 20.42
C ARG A 162 -8.61 0.63 21.41
N LYS A 163 -9.34 1.70 21.06
CA LYS A 163 -9.51 2.86 21.93
C LYS A 163 -10.17 2.45 23.25
N ARG A 164 -11.22 1.63 23.20
CA ARG A 164 -11.90 1.13 24.40
C ARG A 164 -10.97 0.33 25.30
N GLN A 165 -10.19 -0.59 24.74
CA GLN A 165 -9.21 -1.37 25.49
C GLN A 165 -8.20 -0.43 26.16
N CYS A 166 -7.62 0.52 25.42
CA CYS A 166 -6.69 1.50 25.96
C CYS A 166 -7.30 2.31 27.13
N THR A 167 -8.50 2.86 26.95
CA THR A 167 -9.18 3.64 28.01
C THR A 167 -9.56 2.82 29.24
N GLN A 168 -9.72 1.50 29.11
CA GLN A 168 -9.99 0.62 30.25
C GLN A 168 -8.71 0.33 31.05
N PHE A 169 -7.54 0.35 30.41
CA PHE A 169 -6.24 0.16 31.06
C PHE A 169 -5.73 1.42 31.75
N GLU A 170 -6.12 2.61 31.28
CA GLU A 170 -5.74 3.91 31.83
C GLU A 170 -5.91 4.03 33.37
N PRO A 171 -7.09 3.76 33.98
CA PRO A 171 -7.25 3.89 35.43
C PRO A 171 -6.42 2.86 36.22
N LEU A 172 -6.18 1.68 35.65
CA LEU A 172 -5.32 0.67 36.29
C LEU A 172 -3.86 1.12 36.27
N ASN A 173 -3.41 1.69 35.15
CA ASN A 173 -2.06 2.22 35.01
C ASN A 173 -1.81 3.36 35.99
N ASP A 174 -2.75 4.30 36.11
CA ASP A 174 -2.64 5.43 37.04
C ASP A 174 -2.64 4.99 38.51
N TYR A 175 -3.46 3.99 38.84
CA TYR A 175 -3.43 3.38 40.17
C TYR A 175 -2.08 2.71 40.47
N LEU A 176 -1.53 1.95 39.52
CA LEU A 176 -0.24 1.28 39.68
C LEU A 176 0.91 2.29 39.79
N LYS A 177 0.90 3.36 38.99
CA LYS A 177 1.88 4.44 39.06
C LYS A 177 1.85 5.14 40.42
N THR A 178 0.67 5.53 40.89
CA THR A 178 0.50 6.20 42.20
C THR A 178 0.94 5.30 43.34
N ARG A 179 0.52 4.03 43.33
CA ARG A 179 0.92 3.06 44.36
C ARG A 179 2.43 2.78 44.34
N TRP A 180 3.04 2.76 43.17
CA TRP A 180 4.47 2.60 43.02
C TRP A 180 5.24 3.80 43.54
N SER A 181 4.80 5.04 43.24
CA SER A 181 5.43 6.25 43.77
C SER A 181 5.29 6.35 45.29
N GLU A 182 4.12 6.05 45.85
CA GLU A 182 3.90 6.02 47.30
C GLU A 182 4.84 5.02 47.99
N LYS A 183 5.01 3.82 47.42
CA LYS A 183 5.91 2.81 47.97
C LYS A 183 7.38 3.18 47.85
N LEU A 184 7.78 3.87 46.78
CA LEU A 184 9.12 4.41 46.65
C LEU A 184 9.37 5.52 47.68
N GLU A 185 8.41 6.41 47.90
CA GLU A 185 8.49 7.48 48.90
C GLU A 185 8.63 6.89 50.30
N GLU A 186 7.78 5.93 50.68
CA GLU A 186 7.87 5.22 51.96
C GLU A 186 9.24 4.56 52.19
N LEU A 187 9.81 3.91 51.16
CA LEU A 187 11.13 3.29 51.26
C LEU A 187 12.26 4.33 51.37
N VAL A 188 12.14 5.47 50.70
CA VAL A 188 13.10 6.57 50.81
C VAL A 188 13.03 7.19 52.19
N ASP A 189 11.84 7.44 52.73
CA ASP A 189 11.65 8.01 54.07
C ASP A 189 12.24 7.10 55.16
N ILE A 190 11.94 5.80 55.10
CA ILE A 190 12.54 4.81 56.02
C ILE A 190 14.07 4.80 55.90
N GLY A 191 14.60 4.90 54.67
CA GLY A 191 16.04 4.96 54.43
C GLY A 191 16.70 6.20 55.01
N VAL A 192 16.04 7.36 54.90
CA VAL A 192 16.51 8.62 55.48
C VAL A 192 16.45 8.57 57.01
N GLU A 193 15.37 8.08 57.60
CA GLU A 193 15.24 7.92 59.05
C GLU A 193 16.31 6.97 59.62
N ALA A 194 16.56 5.85 58.95
CA ALA A 194 17.62 4.93 59.35
C ALA A 194 19.02 5.59 59.29
N ALA A 195 19.31 6.33 58.22
CA ALA A 195 20.58 7.05 58.08
C ALA A 195 20.76 8.15 59.13
N LEU A 196 19.68 8.85 59.51
CA LEU A 196 19.71 9.84 60.59
C LEU A 196 19.95 9.18 61.95
N HIS A 197 19.29 8.06 62.23
CA HIS A 197 19.48 7.32 63.48
C HIS A 197 20.89 6.71 63.60
N GLU A 198 21.53 6.34 62.48
CA GLU A 198 22.94 5.95 62.46
C GLU A 198 23.89 7.12 62.67
N ALA A 199 23.55 8.33 62.21
CA ALA A 199 24.38 9.52 62.42
C ALA A 199 24.27 10.12 63.84
N GLU A 200 23.17 9.85 64.55
CA GLU A 200 22.93 10.30 65.93
C GLU A 200 23.53 9.35 67.00
N ASN A 201 23.93 8.13 66.63
CA ASN A 201 24.65 7.18 67.51
C ASN A 201 26.16 7.21 67.28
#